data_AF-A0A7C5YGP2-F1
#
_entry.id   AF-A0A7C5YGP2-F1
#
_cell.length_a   1.000
_cell.length_b   1.000
_cell.length_c   1.000
_cell.angle_alpha   90.00
_cell.angle_beta   90.00
_cell.angle_gamma   90.00
#
_symmetry.space_group_name_H-M   'P 1'
#
loop_
_entity.id
_entity.type
_entity.pdbx_description
1 polymer ?
#
loop_
_entity_poly.entity_id
_entity_poly.type
_entity_poly.pdbx_seq_one_letter_code
_entity_poly.pdbx_strand_id
1 'polypeptide(L)'
;MGGIIRFPNGRLGPLIPMADPDWVGQWLLCSVQPMSLWTLTSPLLPIGANLMTPFNIAVPILGIDGDGRTVVVLFDLRTEQPLTKILGESLLVLQWVEGLEEKQLEAFGRYFWHDPKASLASVWSQVHGIESREVSFGKQQQVQILSWRPKMVLWEIQSFLRRYGLSILFFGLHTFQGEQNEIVAIAEPILAKTKVEAVSPEEQSVRKVGDVETFLKFLEGMDKT
;
A
#
# COMPACT_ATOMS: atom_id res chain seq x y z
N MET A 1 5.24 -20.58 4.89
CA MET A 1 6.45 -20.86 4.11
C MET A 1 7.52 -19.86 4.54
N GLY A 2 8.67 -20.32 5.00
CA GLY A 2 9.81 -19.45 5.30
C GLY A 2 10.52 -19.08 4.00
N GLY A 3 10.83 -17.79 3.82
CA GLY A 3 11.63 -17.29 2.71
C GLY A 3 13.05 -16.94 3.16
N ILE A 4 13.96 -16.76 2.21
CA ILE A 4 15.28 -16.15 2.47
C ILE A 4 15.22 -14.75 1.85
N ILE A 5 15.59 -13.73 2.61
CA ILE A 5 15.75 -12.37 2.08
C ILE A 5 17.22 -11.96 2.09
N ARG A 6 17.61 -11.18 1.08
CA ARG A 6 18.89 -10.46 1.08
C ARG A 6 18.67 -9.07 1.66
N PHE A 7 19.24 -8.83 2.84
CA PHE A 7 19.21 -7.53 3.50
C PHE A 7 20.13 -6.52 2.77
N PRO A 8 19.92 -5.20 2.95
CA PRO A 8 20.75 -4.16 2.32
C PRO A 8 22.25 -4.28 2.61
N ASN A 9 22.62 -4.85 3.76
CA ASN A 9 24.00 -5.15 4.14
C ASN A 9 24.58 -6.39 3.43
N GLY A 10 23.85 -6.99 2.49
CA GLY A 10 24.25 -8.16 1.71
C GLY A 10 23.99 -9.51 2.40
N ARG A 11 23.54 -9.51 3.66
CA ARG A 11 23.27 -10.73 4.43
C ARG A 11 22.05 -11.48 3.90
N LEU A 12 22.13 -12.82 3.90
CA LEU A 12 20.99 -13.70 3.68
C LEU A 12 20.53 -14.26 5.03
N GLY A 13 19.22 -14.26 5.28
CA GLY A 13 18.66 -14.84 6.50
C GLY A 13 17.26 -15.39 6.28
N PRO A 14 16.86 -16.40 7.08
CA PRO A 14 15.50 -16.90 7.09
C PRO A 14 14.52 -15.84 7.59
N LEU A 15 13.30 -15.90 7.07
CA LEU A 15 12.17 -15.08 7.48
C LEU A 15 11.15 -15.93 8.24
N ILE A 16 10.84 -15.52 9.46
CA ILE A 16 9.82 -16.13 10.31
C ILE A 16 8.53 -15.30 10.16
N PRO A 17 7.40 -15.90 9.73
CA PRO A 17 6.13 -15.18 9.66
C PRO A 17 5.72 -14.65 11.03
N MET A 18 5.33 -13.37 11.07
CA MET A 18 4.74 -12.75 12.24
C MET A 18 3.24 -12.99 12.24
N ALA A 19 2.70 -13.50 13.35
CA ALA A 19 1.29 -13.86 13.49
C ALA A 19 0.55 -13.11 14.61
N ASP A 20 1.24 -12.27 15.38
CA ASP A 20 0.63 -11.45 16.43
C ASP A 20 0.06 -10.16 15.81
N PRO A 21 -1.29 -10.01 15.73
CA PRO A 21 -1.91 -8.86 15.09
C PRO A 21 -1.70 -7.55 15.87
N ASP A 22 -1.62 -7.60 17.20
CA ASP A 22 -1.48 -6.41 18.03
C ASP A 22 -0.07 -5.86 17.92
N TRP A 23 0.91 -6.76 18.01
CA TRP A 23 2.31 -6.40 17.83
C TRP A 23 2.57 -5.83 16.43
N VAL A 24 2.06 -6.49 15.37
CA VAL A 24 2.25 -6.02 13.99
C VAL A 24 1.53 -4.69 13.74
N GLY A 25 0.30 -4.53 14.26
CA GLY A 25 -0.43 -3.27 14.17
C GLY A 25 0.35 -2.11 14.80
N GLN A 26 0.90 -2.32 16.00
CA GLN A 26 1.71 -1.31 16.66
C GLN A 26 3.01 -1.02 15.91
N TRP A 27 3.68 -2.03 15.36
CA TRP A 27 4.88 -1.83 14.55
C TRP A 27 4.59 -1.01 13.28
N LEU A 28 3.50 -1.31 12.58
CA LEU A 28 3.05 -0.53 11.41
C LEU A 28 2.76 0.93 11.79
N LEU A 29 2.11 1.18 12.94
CA LEU A 29 1.90 2.53 13.45
C LEU A 29 3.23 3.24 13.74
N CYS A 30 4.20 2.56 14.34
CA CYS A 30 5.51 3.16 14.58
C CYS A 30 6.30 3.41 13.28
N SER A 31 5.99 2.70 12.19
CA SER A 31 6.70 2.86 10.91
C SER A 31 6.50 4.21 10.22
N VAL A 32 5.51 5.03 10.65
CA VAL A 32 5.33 6.40 10.15
C VAL A 32 6.16 7.45 10.92
N GLN A 33 6.86 7.06 11.98
CA GLN A 33 7.63 7.95 12.87
C GLN A 33 8.88 8.64 12.28
N PRO A 34 9.52 8.23 11.18
CA PRO A 34 10.51 9.10 10.56
C PRO A 34 9.88 10.37 9.94
N MET A 35 8.53 10.52 9.99
CA MET A 35 7.77 11.63 9.39
C MET A 35 8.15 11.89 7.92
N SER A 36 8.63 10.84 7.26
CA SER A 36 9.00 10.80 5.86
C SER A 36 7.89 10.15 5.05
N LEU A 37 8.10 10.01 3.74
CA LEU A 37 7.23 9.18 2.93
C LEU A 37 7.17 7.76 3.49
N TRP A 38 5.95 7.29 3.71
CA TRP A 38 5.64 5.92 4.05
C TRP A 38 5.33 5.15 2.76
N THR A 39 6.12 4.12 2.47
CA THR A 39 6.18 3.51 1.13
C THR A 39 5.76 2.05 1.10
N LEU A 40 4.98 1.59 2.08
CA LEU A 40 4.55 0.19 2.11
C LEU A 40 3.53 -0.11 1.00
N THR A 41 2.65 0.83 0.69
CA THR A 41 1.68 0.73 -0.42
C THR A 41 2.11 1.63 -1.58
N SER A 42 1.48 2.81 -1.70
CA SER A 42 1.97 3.94 -2.48
C SER A 42 2.80 4.85 -1.58
N PRO A 43 3.76 5.64 -2.10
CA PRO A 43 4.40 6.70 -1.32
C PRO A 43 3.33 7.66 -0.77
N LEU A 44 3.21 7.67 0.55
CA LEU A 44 2.24 8.46 1.29
C LEU A 44 2.96 9.40 2.22
N LEU A 45 2.63 10.69 2.19
CA LEU A 45 3.00 11.65 3.24
C LEU A 45 2.03 11.45 4.41
N PRO A 46 2.47 10.88 5.55
CA PRO A 46 1.59 10.71 6.70
C PRO A 46 1.29 12.08 7.31
N ILE A 47 0.01 12.34 7.55
CA ILE A 47 -0.49 13.56 8.21
C ILE A 47 -1.21 13.26 9.52
N GLY A 48 -1.36 11.98 9.88
CA GLY A 48 -1.99 11.57 11.13
C GLY A 48 -1.84 10.09 11.38
N ALA A 49 -1.81 9.71 12.66
CA ALA A 49 -1.80 8.33 13.09
C ALA A 49 -2.71 8.15 14.30
N ASN A 50 -3.34 6.99 14.41
CA ASN A 50 -4.25 6.62 15.50
C ASN A 50 -5.35 7.68 15.76
N LEU A 51 -5.98 8.17 14.69
CA LEU A 51 -7.05 9.16 14.76
C LEU A 51 -8.38 8.48 15.07
N MET A 52 -9.17 9.02 15.98
CA MET A 52 -10.52 8.51 16.23
C MET A 52 -11.55 9.24 15.37
N THR A 53 -12.32 8.48 14.59
CA THR A 53 -13.44 9.04 13.80
C THR A 53 -14.69 9.29 14.66
N PRO A 54 -15.65 10.10 14.19
CA PRO A 54 -16.94 10.28 14.87
C PRO A 54 -17.75 8.98 15.04
N PHE A 55 -17.43 7.94 14.27
CA PHE A 55 -18.06 6.62 14.34
C PHE A 55 -17.34 5.67 15.31
N ASN A 56 -16.41 6.18 16.13
CA ASN A 56 -15.60 5.40 17.06
C ASN A 56 -14.76 4.29 16.36
N ILE A 57 -14.33 4.57 15.13
CA ILE A 57 -13.38 3.74 14.37
C ILE A 57 -12.02 4.41 14.48
N ALA A 58 -11.02 3.66 14.94
CA ALA A 58 -9.63 4.10 14.93
C ALA A 58 -9.07 4.02 13.50
N VAL A 59 -8.50 5.13 13.03
CA VAL A 59 -7.80 5.26 11.76
C VAL A 59 -6.30 5.15 12.04
N PRO A 60 -5.66 4.02 11.68
CA PRO A 60 -4.25 3.80 11.97
C PRO A 60 -3.35 4.84 11.32
N ILE A 61 -3.53 5.09 10.02
CA ILE A 61 -2.74 6.05 9.26
C ILE A 61 -3.66 6.87 8.36
N LEU A 62 -3.48 8.18 8.38
CA LEU A 62 -4.03 9.13 7.43
C LEU A 62 -2.85 9.79 6.70
N GLY A 63 -2.90 9.84 5.37
CA GLY A 63 -1.85 10.43 4.56
C GLY A 63 -2.34 11.05 3.27
N ILE A 64 -1.44 11.71 2.56
CA ILE A 64 -1.65 12.28 1.23
C ILE A 64 -0.71 11.59 0.24
N ASP A 65 -1.22 11.14 -0.89
CA ASP A 65 -0.40 10.52 -1.95
C ASP A 65 0.21 11.55 -2.92
N GLY A 66 1.01 11.08 -3.88
CA GLY A 66 1.66 11.92 -4.89
C GLY A 66 0.71 12.59 -5.90
N ASP A 67 -0.59 12.31 -5.87
CA ASP A 67 -1.60 13.01 -6.66
C ASP A 67 -2.44 13.99 -5.81
N GLY A 68 -2.15 14.09 -4.50
CA GLY A 68 -2.92 14.91 -3.57
C GLY A 68 -4.18 14.25 -3.02
N ARG A 69 -4.37 12.95 -3.26
CA ARG A 69 -5.49 12.19 -2.73
C ARG A 69 -5.33 11.99 -1.23
N THR A 70 -6.41 12.17 -0.48
CA THR A 70 -6.44 11.80 0.92
C THR A 70 -6.62 10.29 1.05
N VAL A 71 -5.65 9.62 1.65
CA VAL A 71 -5.61 8.17 1.80
C VAL A 71 -5.68 7.79 3.27
N VAL A 72 -6.61 6.91 3.60
CA VAL A 72 -6.67 6.25 4.91
C VAL A 72 -6.18 4.82 4.78
N VAL A 73 -5.27 4.39 5.65
CA VAL A 73 -4.84 2.99 5.71
C VAL A 73 -5.44 2.31 6.93
N LEU A 74 -6.25 1.27 6.71
CA LEU A 74 -6.81 0.40 7.73
C LEU A 74 -6.09 -0.94 7.77
N PHE A 75 -6.12 -1.60 8.93
CA PHE A 75 -5.44 -2.88 9.15
C PHE A 75 -6.46 -4.00 9.40
N ASP A 76 -6.44 -5.04 8.56
CA ASP A 76 -7.24 -6.27 8.66
C ASP A 76 -6.32 -7.45 9.00
N LEU A 77 -5.77 -7.41 10.22
CA LEU A 77 -4.84 -8.42 10.75
C LEU A 77 -5.58 -9.54 11.50
N ARG A 78 -6.77 -9.24 12.00
CA ARG A 78 -7.62 -10.16 12.76
C ARG A 78 -8.53 -10.95 11.84
N THR A 79 -7.97 -11.98 11.20
CA THR A 79 -8.67 -12.78 10.18
C THR A 79 -9.88 -13.55 10.73
N GLU A 80 -9.97 -13.73 12.04
CA GLU A 80 -11.13 -14.29 12.75
C GLU A 80 -12.37 -13.39 12.69
N GLN A 81 -12.19 -12.07 12.48
CA GLN A 81 -13.30 -11.15 12.35
C GLN A 81 -13.95 -11.28 10.95
N PRO A 82 -15.26 -11.07 10.82
CA PRO A 82 -15.91 -11.08 9.52
C PRO A 82 -15.36 -9.97 8.61
N LEU A 83 -15.12 -10.30 7.33
CA LEU A 83 -14.68 -9.32 6.33
C LEU A 83 -15.69 -8.17 6.16
N THR A 84 -16.97 -8.43 6.42
CA THR A 84 -18.02 -7.39 6.42
C THR A 84 -17.79 -6.30 7.45
N LYS A 85 -17.12 -6.61 8.57
CA LYS A 85 -16.80 -5.61 9.60
C LYS A 85 -15.82 -4.57 9.05
N ILE A 86 -14.66 -4.99 8.56
CA ILE A 86 -13.66 -4.06 8.02
C ILE A 86 -14.17 -3.33 6.78
N LEU A 87 -15.03 -3.97 5.97
CA LEU A 87 -15.69 -3.30 4.85
C LEU A 87 -16.66 -2.19 5.32
N GLY A 88 -17.46 -2.47 6.35
CA GLY A 88 -18.32 -1.46 6.97
C GLY A 88 -17.53 -0.30 7.56
N GLU A 89 -16.46 -0.60 8.28
CA GLU A 89 -15.53 0.41 8.80
C GLU A 89 -14.92 1.25 7.67
N SER A 90 -14.49 0.60 6.58
CA SER A 90 -13.92 1.28 5.42
C SER A 90 -14.91 2.24 4.75
N LEU A 91 -16.20 1.88 4.66
CA LEU A 91 -17.23 2.76 4.11
C LEU A 91 -17.49 3.98 5.00
N LEU A 92 -17.56 3.78 6.31
CA LEU A 92 -17.76 4.88 7.28
C LEU A 92 -16.55 5.81 7.31
N VAL A 93 -15.34 5.25 7.26
CA VAL A 93 -14.09 6.01 7.17
C VAL A 93 -14.01 6.77 5.85
N LEU A 94 -14.41 6.15 4.72
CA LEU A 94 -14.46 6.81 3.42
C LEU A 94 -15.40 8.03 3.44
N GLN A 95 -16.60 7.85 3.98
CA GLN A 95 -17.56 8.95 4.15
C GLN A 95 -17.03 10.07 5.05
N TRP A 96 -16.31 9.72 6.13
CA TRP A 96 -15.69 10.71 7.00
C TRP A 96 -14.61 11.51 6.28
N VAL A 97 -13.70 10.85 5.56
CA VAL A 97 -12.60 11.52 4.85
C VAL A 97 -13.11 12.36 3.67
N GLU A 98 -14.23 12.00 3.05
CA GLU A 98 -14.90 12.82 2.03
C GLU A 98 -15.34 14.19 2.57
N GLY A 99 -15.66 14.26 3.87
CA GLY A 99 -16.02 15.50 4.55
C GLY A 99 -14.82 16.34 5.02
N LEU A 100 -13.58 15.88 4.83
CA LEU A 100 -12.39 16.61 5.30
C LEU A 100 -11.94 17.65 4.28
N GLU A 101 -11.92 18.90 4.72
CA GLU A 101 -11.39 20.01 3.95
C GLU A 101 -9.86 20.12 4.09
N GLU A 102 -9.21 20.77 3.12
CA GLU A 102 -7.77 21.02 3.13
C GLU A 102 -7.26 21.64 4.44
N LYS A 103 -8.02 22.59 5.02
CA LYS A 103 -7.66 23.20 6.31
C LYS A 103 -7.61 22.19 7.45
N GLN A 104 -8.49 21.19 7.44
CA GLN A 104 -8.49 20.13 8.46
C GLN A 104 -7.35 19.15 8.22
N LEU A 105 -7.06 18.81 6.96
CA LEU A 105 -5.91 17.99 6.58
C LEU A 105 -4.59 18.63 7.00
N GLU A 106 -4.44 19.93 6.76
CA GLU A 106 -3.27 20.70 7.21
C GLU A 106 -3.18 20.76 8.74
N ALA A 107 -4.30 20.90 9.45
CA ALA A 107 -4.31 20.86 10.91
C ALA A 107 -3.86 19.50 11.46
N PHE A 108 -4.29 18.38 10.84
CA PHE A 108 -3.78 17.06 11.18
C PHE A 108 -2.27 16.98 10.95
N GLY A 109 -1.79 17.41 9.78
CA GLY A 109 -0.37 17.43 9.44
C GLY A 109 0.46 18.20 10.46
N ARG A 110 0.07 19.44 10.80
CA ARG A 110 0.75 20.26 11.82
C ARG A 110 0.87 19.57 13.18
N TYR A 111 -0.21 18.92 13.61
CA TYR A 111 -0.21 18.17 14.86
C TYR A 111 0.73 16.96 14.79
N PHE A 112 0.64 16.20 13.70
CA PHE A 112 1.42 14.98 13.47
C PHE A 112 2.91 15.27 13.34
N TRP A 113 3.31 16.32 12.61
CA TRP A 113 4.71 16.73 12.43
C TRP A 113 5.28 17.53 13.60
N HIS A 114 4.44 17.88 14.59
CA HIS A 114 4.80 18.78 15.68
C HIS A 114 5.33 20.15 15.21
N ASP A 115 4.81 20.65 14.08
CA ASP A 115 5.15 21.95 13.53
C ASP A 115 3.87 22.77 13.26
N PRO A 116 3.54 23.78 14.09
CA PRO A 116 2.34 24.58 13.92
C PRO A 116 2.39 25.52 12.70
N LYS A 117 3.57 25.73 12.10
CA LYS A 117 3.76 26.59 10.92
C LYS A 117 3.84 25.80 9.61
N ALA A 118 3.90 24.47 9.69
CA ALA A 118 3.94 23.63 8.51
C ALA A 118 2.75 23.93 7.59
N SER A 119 3.03 24.00 6.30
CA SER A 119 2.04 24.06 5.24
C SER A 119 1.96 22.71 4.56
N LEU A 120 0.75 22.17 4.42
CA LEU A 120 0.53 20.87 3.79
C LEU A 120 1.12 20.86 2.38
N ALA A 121 0.82 21.89 1.59
CA ALA A 121 1.32 22.04 0.23
C ALA A 121 2.86 22.08 0.17
N SER A 122 3.50 22.81 1.09
CA SER A 122 4.97 22.96 1.10
C SER A 122 5.65 21.66 1.47
N VAL A 123 5.18 20.96 2.51
CA VAL A 123 5.74 19.67 2.93
C VAL A 123 5.51 18.63 1.84
N TRP A 124 4.30 18.55 1.29
CA TRP A 124 3.97 17.65 0.19
C TRP A 124 4.88 17.86 -1.04
N SER A 125 5.05 19.12 -1.45
CA SER A 125 5.93 19.50 -2.58
C SER A 125 7.37 19.06 -2.33
N GLN A 126 7.88 19.30 -1.11
CA GLN A 126 9.24 18.94 -0.72
C GLN A 126 9.48 17.43 -0.73
N VAL A 127 8.56 16.64 -0.14
CA VAL A 127 8.77 15.19 -0.02
C VAL A 127 8.55 14.45 -1.33
N HIS A 128 7.65 14.93 -2.19
CA HIS A 128 7.40 14.34 -3.51
C HIS A 128 8.29 14.91 -4.61
N GLY A 129 9.04 16.00 -4.36
CA GLY A 129 9.93 16.64 -5.32
C GLY A 129 9.19 17.32 -6.47
N ILE A 130 8.03 17.92 -6.19
CA ILE A 130 7.14 18.52 -7.20
C ILE A 130 6.99 20.02 -6.92
N GLU A 131 7.70 20.87 -7.67
CA GLU A 131 7.75 22.32 -7.41
C GLU A 131 6.61 23.13 -8.05
N SER A 132 5.77 22.55 -8.93
CA SER A 132 4.97 23.36 -9.86
C SER A 132 3.55 22.87 -10.17
N ARG A 133 2.98 21.95 -9.38
CA ARG A 133 1.62 21.46 -9.62
C ARG A 133 0.66 22.10 -8.62
N GLU A 134 -0.36 22.81 -9.11
CA GLU A 134 -1.53 23.12 -8.29
C GLU A 134 -2.20 21.78 -7.93
N VAL A 135 -1.97 21.33 -6.70
CA VAL A 135 -2.60 20.13 -6.16
C VAL A 135 -3.75 20.54 -5.28
N SER A 136 -4.93 19.98 -5.58
CA SER A 136 -6.13 20.21 -4.79
C SER A 136 -6.29 19.10 -3.74
N PHE A 137 -5.94 19.42 -2.50
CA PHE A 137 -6.08 18.48 -1.38
C PHE A 137 -7.55 18.34 -0.97
N GLY A 138 -7.93 17.14 -0.47
CA GLY A 138 -9.30 16.87 0.00
C GLY A 138 -10.36 16.76 -1.09
N LYS A 139 -9.98 16.67 -2.38
CA LYS A 139 -10.93 16.46 -3.49
C LYS A 139 -11.12 15.00 -3.88
N GLN A 140 -10.13 14.16 -3.60
CA GLN A 140 -10.17 12.73 -3.87
C GLN A 140 -9.82 11.99 -2.59
N GLN A 141 -10.49 10.87 -2.38
CA GLN A 141 -10.33 10.06 -1.18
C GLN A 141 -10.19 8.60 -1.54
N GLN A 142 -9.44 7.86 -0.74
CA GLN A 142 -9.31 6.42 -0.86
C GLN A 142 -9.05 5.77 0.50
N VAL A 143 -9.63 4.60 0.71
CA VAL A 143 -9.26 3.71 1.81
C VAL A 143 -8.41 2.57 1.26
N GLN A 144 -7.25 2.35 1.87
CA GLN A 144 -6.40 1.20 1.62
C GLN A 144 -6.50 0.26 2.81
N ILE A 145 -6.70 -1.04 2.57
CA ILE A 145 -6.83 -2.06 3.61
C ILE A 145 -5.64 -3.00 3.48
N LEU A 146 -4.75 -3.00 4.47
CA LEU A 146 -3.69 -4.01 4.59
C LEU A 146 -4.27 -5.26 5.26
N SER A 147 -4.32 -6.39 4.56
CA SER A 147 -5.03 -7.57 5.03
C SER A 147 -4.16 -8.83 5.04
N TRP A 148 -4.27 -9.61 6.12
CA TRP A 148 -3.71 -10.96 6.21
C TRP A 148 -4.61 -12.05 5.61
N ARG A 149 -5.77 -11.68 5.05
CA ARG A 149 -6.68 -12.65 4.46
C ARG A 149 -6.10 -13.27 3.18
N PRO A 150 -6.52 -14.49 2.82
CA PRO A 150 -6.11 -15.11 1.58
C PRO A 150 -6.42 -14.24 0.35
N LYS A 151 -5.45 -14.11 -0.55
CA LYS A 151 -5.54 -13.30 -1.79
C LYS A 151 -6.79 -13.59 -2.62
N MET A 152 -7.21 -14.85 -2.68
CA MET A 152 -8.43 -15.27 -3.39
C MET A 152 -9.69 -14.58 -2.86
N VAL A 153 -9.84 -14.47 -1.53
CA VAL A 153 -10.98 -13.81 -0.89
C VAL A 153 -10.97 -12.31 -1.22
N LEU A 154 -9.79 -11.69 -1.14
CA LEU A 154 -9.63 -10.26 -1.40
C LEU A 154 -9.92 -9.91 -2.87
N TRP A 155 -9.57 -10.77 -3.83
CA TRP A 155 -9.82 -10.52 -5.24
C TRP A 155 -11.30 -10.41 -5.60
N GLU A 156 -12.14 -11.27 -5.03
CA GLU A 156 -13.58 -11.26 -5.29
C GLU A 156 -14.19 -9.94 -4.84
N ILE A 157 -13.85 -9.51 -3.63
CA ILE A 157 -14.34 -8.25 -3.06
C ILE A 157 -13.75 -7.04 -3.81
N GLN A 158 -12.45 -7.03 -4.12
CA GLN A 158 -11.85 -5.94 -4.88
C GLN A 158 -12.53 -5.76 -6.25
N SER A 159 -12.89 -6.86 -6.90
CA SER A 159 -13.60 -6.83 -8.18
C SER A 159 -15.00 -6.24 -8.03
N PHE A 160 -15.68 -6.52 -6.92
CA PHE A 160 -16.96 -5.88 -6.57
C PHE A 160 -16.78 -4.37 -6.32
N LEU A 161 -15.86 -3.97 -5.44
CA LEU A 161 -15.61 -2.56 -5.11
C LEU A 161 -15.30 -1.73 -6.36
N ARG A 162 -14.42 -2.25 -7.24
CA ARG A 162 -14.09 -1.61 -8.53
C ARG A 162 -15.31 -1.47 -9.43
N ARG A 163 -16.17 -2.49 -9.52
CA ARG A 163 -17.38 -2.46 -10.36
C ARG A 163 -18.34 -1.34 -9.95
N TYR A 164 -18.42 -1.07 -8.65
CA TYR A 164 -19.29 -0.02 -8.09
C TYR A 164 -18.57 1.32 -7.90
N GLY A 165 -17.33 1.47 -8.37
CA GLY A 165 -16.59 2.72 -8.28
C GLY A 165 -16.25 3.14 -6.84
N LEU A 166 -16.20 2.19 -5.90
CA LEU A 166 -15.83 2.48 -4.51
C LEU A 166 -14.31 2.62 -4.41
N SER A 167 -13.85 3.76 -3.86
CA SER A 167 -12.44 4.08 -3.65
C SER A 167 -11.83 3.31 -2.47
N ILE A 168 -11.99 1.99 -2.46
CA ILE A 168 -11.46 1.08 -1.44
C ILE A 168 -10.56 0.06 -2.13
N LEU A 169 -9.30 -0.01 -1.72
CA LEU A 169 -8.28 -0.91 -2.26
C LEU A 169 -7.76 -1.87 -1.19
N PHE A 170 -7.67 -3.15 -1.53
CA PHE A 170 -7.00 -4.14 -0.70
C PHE A 170 -5.54 -4.30 -1.09
N PHE A 171 -4.71 -4.53 -0.07
CA PHE A 171 -3.35 -4.99 -0.19
C PHE A 171 -3.19 -6.27 0.63
N GLY A 172 -2.65 -7.33 0.01
CA GLY A 172 -2.24 -8.51 0.75
C GLY A 172 -0.97 -8.19 1.54
N LEU A 173 -1.05 -8.23 2.86
CA LEU A 173 0.05 -7.93 3.75
C LEU A 173 0.76 -9.21 4.18
N HIS A 174 2.09 -9.20 4.11
CA HIS A 174 2.95 -10.25 4.63
C HIS A 174 3.99 -9.61 5.54
N THR A 175 4.08 -10.10 6.77
CA THR A 175 4.98 -9.57 7.81
C THR A 175 5.87 -10.67 8.33
N PHE A 176 7.16 -10.39 8.38
CA PHE A 176 8.20 -11.35 8.75
C PHE A 176 9.21 -10.73 9.69
N GLN A 177 9.82 -11.58 10.51
CA GLN A 177 10.95 -11.25 11.36
C GLN A 177 12.20 -12.00 10.88
N GLY A 178 13.30 -11.26 10.74
CA GLY A 178 14.64 -11.79 10.50
C GLY A 178 15.37 -12.14 11.79
N GLU A 179 16.54 -12.77 11.67
CA GLU A 179 17.29 -13.31 12.81
C GLU A 179 17.82 -12.26 13.81
N GLN A 180 17.98 -11.00 13.41
CA GLN A 180 18.38 -9.91 14.33
C GLN A 180 17.18 -9.05 14.76
N ASN A 181 15.98 -9.61 14.75
CA ASN A 181 14.73 -8.92 15.02
C ASN A 181 14.39 -7.81 14.02
N GLU A 182 14.95 -7.86 12.81
CA GLU A 182 14.53 -6.97 11.73
C GLU A 182 13.16 -7.36 11.23
N ILE A 183 12.35 -6.37 10.90
CA ILE A 183 10.97 -6.58 10.49
C ILE A 183 10.84 -6.21 9.03
N VAL A 184 10.27 -7.13 8.27
CA VAL A 184 10.02 -6.98 6.84
C VAL A 184 8.52 -7.03 6.63
N ALA A 185 7.97 -5.99 6.02
CA ALA A 185 6.60 -5.97 5.56
C ALA A 185 6.57 -5.85 4.04
N ILE A 186 5.73 -6.66 3.41
CA ILE A 186 5.47 -6.65 1.99
C ILE A 186 3.97 -6.47 1.83
N ALA A 187 3.55 -5.44 1.10
CA ALA A 187 2.16 -5.25 0.74
C ALA A 187 2.00 -5.38 -0.78
N GLU A 188 1.19 -6.34 -1.20
CA GLU A 188 0.90 -6.57 -2.61
C GLU A 188 -0.46 -5.98 -2.98
N PRO A 189 -0.57 -5.11 -3.99
CA PRO A 189 -1.86 -4.60 -4.42
C PRO A 189 -2.73 -5.76 -4.95
N ILE A 190 -3.96 -5.82 -4.46
CA ILE A 190 -4.96 -6.77 -4.96
C ILE A 190 -5.54 -6.17 -6.23
N LEU A 191 -5.07 -6.63 -7.39
CA LEU A 191 -5.60 -6.19 -8.67
C LEU A 191 -6.90 -6.94 -8.98
N ALA A 192 -7.98 -6.20 -9.24
CA ALA A 192 -9.23 -6.81 -9.72
C ALA A 192 -8.97 -7.55 -11.04
N LYS A 193 -9.54 -8.74 -11.21
CA LYS A 193 -9.55 -9.41 -12.52
C LYS A 193 -10.28 -8.49 -13.49
N THR A 194 -9.54 -7.82 -14.37
CA THR A 194 -10.15 -7.28 -15.59
C THR A 194 -10.74 -8.49 -16.30
N LYS A 195 -12.01 -8.42 -16.73
CA LYS A 195 -12.54 -9.40 -17.68
C LYS A 195 -11.55 -9.38 -18.85
N VAL A 196 -10.72 -10.42 -18.91
CA VAL A 196 -9.97 -10.76 -20.10
C VAL A 196 -11.07 -11.03 -21.11
N GLU A 197 -11.25 -10.14 -22.09
CA GLU A 197 -11.82 -10.54 -23.36
C GLU A 197 -11.12 -11.84 -23.71
N ALA A 198 -11.89 -12.92 -23.86
CA ALA A 198 -11.37 -14.23 -24.15
C ALA A 198 -10.60 -14.15 -25.47
N VAL A 199 -9.32 -13.85 -25.39
CA VAL A 199 -8.37 -14.16 -26.45
C VAL A 199 -8.30 -15.67 -26.46
N SER A 200 -8.63 -16.24 -27.62
CA SER A 200 -8.60 -17.67 -27.89
C SER A 200 -7.30 -18.32 -27.40
N PRO A 201 -7.33 -19.60 -27.00
CA PRO A 201 -6.17 -20.30 -26.46
C PRO A 201 -5.13 -20.70 -27.53
N GLU A 202 -4.88 -19.87 -28.55
CA GLU A 202 -3.93 -20.18 -29.64
C GLU A 202 -2.70 -19.25 -29.75
N GLU A 203 -2.52 -18.24 -28.89
CA GLU A 203 -1.30 -17.39 -28.92
C GLU A 203 -0.50 -17.35 -27.61
N GLN A 204 -0.68 -18.33 -26.72
CA GLN A 204 0.30 -18.59 -25.65
C GLN A 204 1.44 -19.48 -26.16
N SER A 205 2.25 -18.93 -27.08
CA SER A 205 3.60 -19.47 -27.29
C SER A 205 4.48 -19.00 -26.14
N VAL A 206 4.86 -19.98 -25.34
CA VAL A 206 5.78 -19.89 -24.21
C VAL A 206 7.10 -19.26 -24.66
N ARG A 207 7.31 -17.96 -24.40
CA ARG A 207 8.66 -17.40 -24.34
C ARG A 207 9.29 -17.82 -23.01
N LYS A 208 9.84 -19.03 -23.01
CA LYS A 208 10.84 -19.46 -22.02
C LYS A 208 12.03 -18.50 -22.14
N VAL A 209 12.22 -17.69 -21.12
CA VAL A 209 13.49 -17.00 -20.88
C VAL A 209 14.52 -18.07 -20.57
N GLY A 210 15.54 -18.18 -21.43
CA GLY A 210 16.66 -19.10 -21.27
C GLY A 210 16.67 -20.22 -22.32
N ASP A 211 16.88 -19.86 -23.59
CA ASP A 211 17.37 -20.81 -24.59
C ASP A 211 18.76 -20.37 -25.03
N VAL A 212 19.78 -21.00 -24.44
CA VAL A 212 21.20 -20.71 -24.65
C VAL A 212 21.60 -20.92 -26.12
N GLU A 213 20.88 -21.76 -26.85
CA GLU A 213 21.13 -21.99 -28.29
C GLU A 213 20.80 -20.77 -29.15
N THR A 214 19.85 -19.93 -28.73
CA THR A 214 19.49 -18.72 -29.49
C THR A 214 20.55 -17.62 -29.31
N PHE A 215 21.19 -17.56 -28.14
CA PHE A 215 22.29 -16.63 -27.88
C PHE A 215 23.59 -17.04 -28.58
N LEU A 216 23.89 -18.35 -28.66
CA LEU A 216 25.08 -18.84 -29.37
C LEU A 216 24.97 -18.61 -30.90
N LYS A 217 23.78 -18.79 -31.49
CA LYS A 217 23.55 -18.46 -32.91
C LYS A 217 23.63 -16.95 -33.20
N PHE A 218 23.28 -16.10 -32.23
CA PHE A 218 23.44 -14.65 -32.36
C PHE A 218 24.92 -14.24 -32.37
N LEU A 219 25.77 -14.90 -31.58
CA LEU A 219 27.22 -14.65 -31.57
C LEU A 219 27.92 -15.19 -32.82
N GLU A 220 27.52 -16.35 -33.35
CA GLU A 220 28.05 -16.88 -34.63
C GLU A 220 27.67 -16.03 -35.85
N GLY A 221 26.61 -15.23 -35.75
CA GLY A 221 26.20 -14.27 -36.79
C GLY A 221 26.96 -12.94 -36.76
N MET A 222 27.75 -12.66 -35.73
CA MET A 222 28.51 -11.41 -35.60
C MET A 222 29.92 -11.46 -36.21
N ASP A 223 30.38 -12.65 -36.65
CA ASP A 223 31.70 -12.84 -37.28
C ASP A 223 31.66 -12.83 -38.81
N LYS A 224 30.57 -12.35 -39.42
CA LYS A 224 30.49 -12.04 -40.84
C LYS A 224 29.93 -10.64 -41.02
N THR A 225 30.81 -9.75 -41.50
CA THR A 225 30.54 -8.47 -42.19
C THR A 225 29.20 -8.42 -42.92
#